data_AF-A0A6J4J2N9-F1
#
_entry.id   AF-A0A6J4J2N9-F1
#
_cell.length_a   1.000
_cell.length_b   1.000
_cell.length_c   1.000
_cell.angle_alpha   90.00
_cell.angle_beta   90.00
_cell.angle_gamma   90.00
#
_symmetry.space_group_name_H-M   'P 1'
#
loop_
_entity.id
_entity.type
_entity.pdbx_description
1 polymer ?
#
loop_
_entity_poly.entity_id
_entity_poly.type
_entity_poly.pdbx_seq_one_letter_code
_entity_poly.pdbx_strand_id
1 'polypeptide(L)'
;MCEQSEANDVEHIYPKSFFPEYAFDWNNYLLACKPCNPAYKLDTFFVLDAQDDAVKLERGVQPPHQTFAFINPRTENPNDWMILNTLTFRFDLLPDLSKRDINKATKTLDVLQLNIRDTLLAARKSVARYYYQRMQLLVDILVSTTKNQVFQLLTPYDELLDHQKSLNELKEELKTSFKKDITTYQHPSVWHAIKVVASRTSPKWKTIFDQLPEALNW
;
A
#
# COMPACT_ATOMS: atom_id res chain seq x y z
N MET A 1 3.72 -8.11 -0.67
CA MET A 1 3.98 -7.84 -2.11
C MET A 1 4.22 -6.37 -2.35
N CYS A 2 4.70 -5.96 -3.53
CA CYS A 2 5.09 -4.59 -3.86
C CYS A 2 3.95 -3.59 -4.09
N GLU A 3 2.69 -4.00 -3.91
CA GLU A 3 1.50 -3.14 -4.06
C GLU A 3 1.22 -2.62 -5.48
N GLN A 4 1.79 -3.27 -6.50
CA GLN A 4 1.52 -2.99 -7.91
C GLN A 4 0.40 -3.88 -8.45
N SER A 5 -0.31 -3.39 -9.48
CA SER A 5 -1.47 -4.06 -10.09
C SER A 5 -1.13 -5.09 -11.16
N GLU A 6 0.14 -5.30 -11.51
CA GLU A 6 0.57 -6.22 -12.58
C GLU A 6 0.78 -7.67 -12.11
N ALA A 7 0.00 -8.09 -11.11
CA ALA A 7 0.14 -9.41 -10.51
C ALA A 7 -0.55 -10.47 -11.39
N ASN A 8 0.21 -11.46 -11.83
CA ASN A 8 -0.24 -12.48 -12.81
C ASN A 8 0.09 -13.92 -12.38
N ASP A 9 0.90 -14.09 -11.33
CA ASP A 9 1.32 -15.39 -10.82
C ASP A 9 0.61 -15.69 -9.51
N VAL A 10 0.25 -16.95 -9.26
CA VAL A 10 -0.19 -17.40 -7.93
C VAL A 10 1.05 -17.85 -7.16
N GLU A 11 1.29 -17.24 -6.01
CA GLU A 11 2.44 -17.51 -5.15
C GLU A 11 2.02 -18.08 -3.81
N HIS A 12 2.83 -18.99 -3.26
CA HIS A 12 2.67 -19.48 -1.90
C HIS A 12 3.32 -18.52 -0.90
N ILE A 13 2.62 -18.12 0.15
CA ILE A 13 3.20 -17.31 1.24
C ILE A 13 4.27 -18.15 1.95
N TYR A 14 3.89 -19.34 2.41
CA TYR A 14 4.72 -20.42 2.94
C TYR A 14 5.15 -21.34 1.78
N PRO A 15 6.44 -21.35 1.37
CA PRO A 15 6.87 -22.09 0.19
C PRO A 15 6.62 -23.59 0.32
N LYS A 16 6.07 -24.20 -0.74
CA LYS A 16 5.80 -25.64 -0.81
C LYS A 16 7.05 -26.51 -0.60
N SER A 17 8.24 -26.01 -0.94
CA SER A 17 9.51 -26.71 -0.72
C SER A 17 9.82 -26.96 0.75
N PHE A 18 9.30 -26.12 1.65
CA PHE A 18 9.50 -26.20 3.09
C PHE A 18 8.26 -26.68 3.84
N PHE A 19 7.09 -26.28 3.37
CA PHE A 19 5.82 -26.52 4.06
C PHE A 19 4.78 -27.10 3.08
N PRO A 20 4.99 -28.34 2.59
CA PRO A 20 4.11 -28.98 1.62
C PRO A 20 2.67 -29.17 2.12
N GLU A 21 2.46 -29.18 3.45
CA GLU A 21 1.14 -29.27 4.09
C GLU A 21 0.23 -28.07 3.75
N TYR A 22 0.79 -26.88 3.50
CA TYR A 22 0.02 -25.70 3.09
C TYR A 22 -0.13 -25.58 1.56
N ALA A 23 0.28 -26.59 0.79
CA ALA A 23 0.31 -26.50 -0.67
C ALA A 23 -1.07 -26.26 -1.29
N PHE A 24 -2.14 -26.67 -0.60
CA PHE A 24 -3.55 -26.55 -1.01
C PHE A 24 -4.39 -25.68 -0.05
N ASP A 25 -3.74 -24.96 0.86
CA ASP A 25 -4.43 -23.99 1.72
C ASP A 25 -4.66 -22.69 0.95
N TRP A 26 -5.92 -22.30 0.80
CA TRP A 26 -6.29 -21.06 0.12
C TRP A 26 -5.75 -19.80 0.80
N ASN A 27 -5.53 -19.83 2.11
CA ASN A 27 -4.93 -18.71 2.84
C ASN A 27 -3.42 -18.62 2.63
N ASN A 28 -2.81 -19.64 2.03
CA ASN A 28 -1.41 -19.64 1.63
C ASN A 28 -1.20 -19.09 0.21
N TYR A 29 -2.25 -18.83 -0.57
CA TYR A 29 -2.11 -18.27 -1.91
C TYR A 29 -2.19 -16.75 -1.92
N LEU A 30 -1.33 -16.15 -2.74
CA LEU A 30 -1.28 -14.71 -2.97
C LEU A 30 -1.05 -14.42 -4.45
N LEU A 31 -1.81 -13.49 -5.02
CA LEU A 31 -1.61 -13.07 -6.41
C LEU A 31 -0.40 -12.14 -6.51
N ALA A 32 0.72 -12.61 -7.06
CA ALA A 32 2.00 -11.92 -7.12
C ALA A 32 2.42 -11.48 -8.52
N CYS A 33 3.22 -10.41 -8.57
CA CYS A 33 3.86 -9.95 -9.79
C CYS A 33 5.19 -10.69 -10.03
N LYS A 34 5.59 -10.76 -11.31
CA LYS A 34 6.84 -11.42 -11.73
C LYS A 34 8.10 -10.92 -10.99
N PRO A 35 8.26 -9.63 -10.68
CA PRO A 35 9.38 -9.24 -9.84
C PRO A 35 9.28 -9.85 -8.43
N CYS A 36 8.14 -9.70 -7.75
CA CYS A 36 8.03 -10.13 -6.36
C CYS A 36 8.17 -11.63 -6.16
N ASN A 37 7.56 -12.44 -7.03
CA ASN A 37 7.62 -13.88 -6.90
C ASN A 37 8.97 -14.45 -7.40
N PRO A 38 9.20 -14.68 -8.71
CA PRO A 38 10.36 -15.43 -9.14
C PRO A 38 11.70 -14.69 -9.01
N ALA A 39 11.74 -13.35 -8.87
CA ALA A 39 13.01 -12.64 -8.77
C ALA A 39 13.46 -12.38 -7.31
N TYR A 40 12.53 -12.24 -6.37
CA TYR A 40 12.87 -11.87 -4.98
C TYR A 40 12.46 -12.94 -3.96
N LYS A 41 11.18 -13.32 -3.91
CA LYS A 41 10.70 -14.23 -2.87
C LYS A 41 11.17 -15.67 -3.13
N LEU A 42 10.75 -16.27 -4.25
CA LEU A 42 10.92 -17.70 -4.52
C LEU A 42 10.61 -18.54 -3.26
N ASP A 43 11.50 -19.45 -2.90
CA ASP A 43 11.48 -20.20 -1.66
C ASP A 43 12.26 -19.53 -0.52
N THR A 44 12.84 -18.34 -0.71
CA THR A 44 13.57 -17.67 0.38
C THR A 44 12.61 -17.37 1.54
N PHE A 45 12.89 -17.97 2.69
CA PHE A 45 12.01 -17.89 3.84
C PHE A 45 12.78 -17.98 5.16
N PHE A 46 12.17 -17.43 6.22
CA PHE A 46 12.74 -17.40 7.57
C PHE A 46 11.71 -17.89 8.57
N VAL A 47 12.18 -18.61 9.59
CA VAL A 47 11.40 -19.00 10.77
C VAL A 47 12.01 -18.36 12.02
N LEU A 48 11.27 -18.35 13.12
CA LEU A 48 11.73 -17.88 14.41
C LEU A 48 11.98 -19.06 15.35
N ASP A 49 13.10 -19.01 16.06
CA ASP A 49 13.40 -19.96 17.13
C ASP A 49 12.65 -19.63 18.45
N ALA A 50 12.97 -20.36 19.51
CA ALA A 50 12.35 -20.17 20.83
C ALA A 50 12.70 -18.83 21.50
N GLN A 51 13.72 -18.12 21.00
CA GLN A 51 14.18 -16.82 21.45
C GLN A 51 13.73 -15.69 20.50
N ASP A 52 12.83 -16.01 19.57
CA ASP A 52 12.37 -15.16 18.48
C ASP A 52 13.51 -14.65 17.57
N ASP A 53 14.64 -15.37 17.46
CA ASP A 53 15.69 -15.08 16.49
C ASP A 53 15.35 -15.66 15.11
N ALA A 54 15.64 -14.89 14.06
CA ALA A 54 15.31 -15.27 12.69
C ALA A 54 16.33 -16.24 12.09
N VAL A 55 15.88 -17.44 11.74
CA VAL A 55 16.66 -18.49 11.10
C VAL A 55 16.24 -18.63 9.64
N LYS A 56 17.21 -18.48 8.72
CA LYS A 56 16.97 -18.67 7.29
C LYS A 56 16.79 -20.16 7.00
N LEU A 57 15.79 -20.51 6.19
CA LEU A 57 15.63 -21.88 5.74
C LEU A 57 16.56 -22.21 4.56
N GLU A 58 17.12 -23.41 4.58
CA GLU A 58 17.94 -23.96 3.50
C GLU A 58 17.21 -25.08 2.80
N ARG A 59 17.14 -25.02 1.47
CA ARG A 59 16.39 -25.96 0.66
C ARG A 59 16.84 -27.40 0.90
N GLY A 60 15.87 -28.29 1.14
CA GLY A 60 16.14 -29.71 1.44
C GLY A 60 16.35 -30.00 2.93
N VAL A 61 16.39 -28.96 3.78
CA VAL A 61 16.40 -29.11 5.24
C VAL A 61 14.99 -28.93 5.77
N GLN A 62 14.57 -29.80 6.69
CA GLN A 62 13.30 -29.68 7.37
C GLN A 62 13.30 -28.40 8.24
N PRO A 63 12.27 -27.54 8.16
CA PRO A 63 12.19 -26.34 8.98
C PRO A 63 12.31 -26.67 10.48
N PRO A 64 13.24 -26.04 11.22
CA PRO A 64 13.47 -26.36 12.63
C PRO A 64 12.36 -25.84 13.55
N HIS A 65 11.59 -24.85 13.08
CA HIS A 65 10.52 -24.19 13.81
C HIS A 65 9.33 -23.88 12.90
N GLN A 66 8.14 -23.75 13.50
CA GLN A 66 6.88 -23.48 12.80
C GLN A 66 6.39 -22.03 12.99
N THR A 67 7.16 -21.20 13.68
CA THR A 67 6.86 -19.77 13.82
C THR A 67 7.47 -19.02 12.64
N PHE A 68 6.66 -18.34 11.84
CA PHE A 68 7.12 -17.73 10.59
C PHE A 68 7.61 -16.28 10.77
N ALA A 69 8.75 -15.96 10.16
CA ALA A 69 9.33 -14.62 10.12
C ALA A 69 9.05 -13.93 8.76
N PHE A 70 7.79 -13.94 8.33
CA PHE A 70 7.34 -13.29 7.11
C PHE A 70 5.89 -12.84 7.28
N ILE A 71 5.56 -11.63 6.83
CA ILE A 71 4.20 -11.09 6.93
C ILE A 71 3.31 -11.80 5.91
N ASN A 72 2.20 -12.36 6.39
CA ASN A 72 1.15 -12.94 5.58
C ASN A 72 0.04 -11.90 5.30
N PRO A 73 0.08 -11.16 4.17
CA PRO A 73 -0.88 -10.09 3.90
C PRO A 73 -2.33 -10.56 3.70
N ARG A 74 -2.62 -11.88 3.74
CA ARG A 74 -3.99 -12.41 3.71
C ARG A 74 -4.67 -12.32 5.08
N THR A 75 -3.89 -12.43 6.15
CA THR A 75 -4.38 -12.50 7.53
C THR A 75 -3.81 -11.40 8.42
N GLU A 76 -2.78 -10.70 7.94
CA GLU A 76 -1.99 -9.74 8.68
C GLU A 76 -1.95 -8.39 7.94
N ASN A 77 -2.09 -7.28 8.66
CA ASN A 77 -1.97 -5.95 8.08
C ASN A 77 -0.52 -5.44 8.22
N PRO A 78 0.24 -5.23 7.13
CA PRO A 78 1.63 -4.77 7.21
C PRO A 78 1.81 -3.42 7.95
N ASN A 79 0.78 -2.58 7.96
CA ASN A 79 0.82 -1.28 8.65
C ASN A 79 0.86 -1.41 10.18
N ASP A 80 0.64 -2.60 10.74
CA ASP A 80 0.75 -2.85 12.18
C ASP A 80 2.22 -2.97 12.63
N TRP A 81 3.16 -3.10 11.68
CA TRP A 81 4.60 -3.24 11.96
C TRP A 81 5.49 -2.23 11.27
N MET A 82 5.05 -1.65 10.16
CA MET A 82 5.88 -0.72 9.40
C MET A 82 5.04 0.36 8.75
N ILE A 83 5.63 1.54 8.62
CA ILE A 83 5.00 2.72 8.03
C ILE A 83 5.87 3.24 6.88
N LEU A 84 5.24 3.65 5.79
CA LEU A 84 5.97 4.28 4.70
C LEU A 84 6.37 5.71 5.09
N ASN A 85 7.65 6.01 4.98
CA ASN A 85 8.18 7.36 5.16
C ASN A 85 7.96 8.16 3.88
N THR A 86 7.16 9.22 3.93
CA THR A 86 6.81 10.04 2.74
C THR A 86 7.94 10.95 2.26
N LEU A 87 9.07 11.05 2.98
CA LEU A 87 10.25 11.79 2.53
C LEU A 87 11.21 10.90 1.75
N THR A 88 11.42 9.67 2.23
CA THR A 88 12.38 8.71 1.64
C THR A 88 11.72 7.67 0.73
N PHE A 89 10.41 7.50 0.84
CA PHE A 89 9.59 6.44 0.21
C PHE A 89 10.04 5.01 0.55
N ARG A 90 10.66 4.86 1.72
CA ARG A 90 11.06 3.58 2.33
C ARG A 90 10.15 3.27 3.52
N PHE A 91 9.99 1.99 3.82
CA PHE A 91 9.33 1.54 5.04
C PHE A 91 10.29 1.64 6.22
N ASP A 92 9.81 2.29 7.27
CA ASP A 92 10.43 2.31 8.59
C ASP A 92 9.60 1.40 9.52
N LEU A 93 10.25 0.73 10.47
CA LEU A 93 9.54 -0.04 11.49
C LEU A 93 8.83 0.90 12.47
N LEU A 94 7.67 0.49 12.96
CA LEU A 94 7.01 1.19 14.05
C LEU A 94 7.80 1.01 15.37
N PRO A 95 7.71 1.98 16.30
CA PRO A 95 8.32 1.85 17.62
C PRO A 95 7.62 0.76 18.45
N ASP A 96 8.27 0.33 19.54
CA ASP A 96 7.71 -0.56 20.57
C ASP A 96 7.24 -1.94 20.10
N LEU A 97 7.75 -2.40 18.95
CA LEU A 97 7.49 -3.74 18.45
C LEU A 97 8.23 -4.81 19.26
N SER A 98 7.59 -5.97 19.41
CA SER A 98 8.26 -7.15 19.96
C SER A 98 9.41 -7.61 19.06
N LYS A 99 10.39 -8.35 19.60
CA LYS A 99 11.49 -8.93 18.81
C LYS A 99 10.98 -9.78 17.65
N ARG A 100 9.93 -10.56 17.90
CA ARG A 100 9.21 -11.36 16.89
C ARG A 100 8.70 -10.50 15.74
N ASP A 101 8.01 -9.42 16.06
CA ASP A 101 7.39 -8.52 15.09
C ASP A 101 8.45 -7.76 14.27
N ILE A 102 9.51 -7.29 14.93
CA ILE A 102 10.68 -6.69 14.28
C ILE A 102 11.25 -7.68 13.27
N ASN A 103 11.53 -8.92 13.68
CA ASN A 103 12.11 -9.92 12.80
C ASN A 103 11.16 -10.25 11.63
N LYS A 104 9.86 -10.40 11.88
CA LYS A 104 8.88 -10.65 10.82
C LYS A 104 8.85 -9.52 9.79
N ALA A 105 8.82 -8.26 10.23
CA ALA A 105 8.81 -7.10 9.34
C ALA A 105 10.14 -6.94 8.58
N THR A 106 11.27 -6.98 9.28
CA THR A 106 12.61 -6.87 8.65
C THR A 106 12.86 -7.98 7.66
N LYS A 107 12.55 -9.25 7.98
CA LYS A 107 12.75 -10.35 7.02
C LYS A 107 11.82 -10.27 5.82
N THR A 108 10.60 -9.73 5.99
CA THR A 108 9.74 -9.41 4.84
C THR A 108 10.37 -8.34 3.94
N LEU A 109 10.92 -7.27 4.53
CA LEU A 109 11.61 -6.19 3.80
C LEU A 109 12.87 -6.68 3.10
N ASP A 110 13.66 -7.53 3.76
CA ASP A 110 14.90 -8.13 3.24
C ASP A 110 14.61 -9.03 2.04
N VAL A 111 13.68 -9.99 2.20
CA VAL A 111 13.33 -10.96 1.15
C VAL A 111 12.73 -10.26 -0.06
N LEU A 112 11.76 -9.36 0.15
CA LEU A 112 11.08 -8.69 -0.96
C LEU A 112 11.81 -7.45 -1.46
N GLN A 113 12.90 -7.06 -0.80
CA GLN A 113 13.71 -5.90 -1.16
C GLN A 113 12.88 -4.61 -1.32
N LEU A 114 11.86 -4.40 -0.48
CA LEU A 114 10.86 -3.33 -0.66
C LEU A 114 11.46 -1.91 -0.59
N ASN A 115 12.60 -1.76 0.09
CA ASN A 115 13.24 -0.46 0.32
C ASN A 115 14.40 -0.17 -0.64
N ILE A 116 14.94 -1.16 -1.34
CA ILE A 116 16.15 -1.00 -2.15
C ILE A 116 15.89 -0.99 -3.66
N ARG A 117 14.67 -1.35 -4.09
CA ARG A 117 14.28 -1.33 -5.50
C ARG A 117 13.94 0.08 -5.94
N ASP A 118 14.83 0.72 -6.70
CA ASP A 118 14.67 2.10 -7.18
C ASP A 118 13.36 2.35 -7.94
N THR A 119 12.92 1.36 -8.73
CA THR A 119 11.64 1.44 -9.46
C THR A 119 10.45 1.57 -8.52
N LEU A 120 10.47 0.92 -7.35
CA LEU A 120 9.41 1.08 -6.35
C LEU A 120 9.46 2.41 -5.64
N LEU A 121 10.65 2.90 -5.31
CA LEU A 121 10.81 4.22 -4.70
C LEU A 121 10.28 5.31 -5.65
N ALA A 122 10.62 5.22 -6.93
CA ALA A 122 10.11 6.11 -7.97
C ALA A 122 8.58 5.99 -8.14
N ALA A 123 8.03 4.77 -8.17
CA ALA A 123 6.60 4.54 -8.28
C ALA A 123 5.82 5.14 -7.09
N ARG A 124 6.25 4.87 -5.85
CA ARG A 124 5.64 5.43 -4.63
C ARG A 124 5.68 6.96 -4.63
N LYS A 125 6.80 7.56 -5.04
CA LYS A 125 6.93 9.01 -5.18
C LYS A 125 5.97 9.58 -6.23
N SER A 126 5.83 8.89 -7.36
CA SER A 126 4.88 9.27 -8.42
C SER A 126 3.44 9.21 -7.91
N VAL A 127 3.09 8.14 -7.18
CA VAL A 127 1.76 7.96 -6.57
C VAL A 127 1.47 9.03 -5.52
N ALA A 128 2.44 9.40 -4.68
CA ALA A 128 2.25 10.49 -3.72
C ALA A 128 1.97 11.84 -4.40
N ARG A 129 2.66 12.12 -5.52
CA ARG A 129 2.36 13.30 -6.35
C ARG A 129 0.95 13.23 -6.92
N TYR A 130 0.57 12.06 -7.44
CA TYR A 130 -0.76 11.82 -7.99
C TYR A 130 -1.84 12.08 -6.93
N TYR A 131 -1.74 11.47 -5.73
CA TYR A 131 -2.71 11.72 -4.66
C TYR A 131 -2.81 13.20 -4.29
N TYR A 132 -1.69 13.91 -4.21
CA TYR A 132 -1.71 15.34 -3.93
C TYR A 132 -2.46 16.12 -5.01
N GLN A 133 -2.17 15.86 -6.28
CA GLN A 133 -2.83 16.53 -7.41
C GLN A 133 -4.34 16.24 -7.45
N ARG A 134 -4.75 14.98 -7.21
CA ARG A 134 -6.15 14.59 -7.16
C ARG A 134 -6.88 15.24 -5.99
N MET A 135 -6.29 15.23 -4.81
CA MET A 135 -6.90 15.85 -3.63
C MET A 135 -7.00 17.36 -3.74
N GLN A 136 -5.97 18.02 -4.28
CA GLN A 136 -6.01 19.47 -4.53
C GLN A 136 -7.10 19.82 -5.54
N LEU A 137 -7.18 19.09 -6.66
CA LEU A 137 -8.21 19.29 -7.67
C LEU A 137 -9.62 19.13 -7.08
N LEU A 138 -9.83 18.12 -6.23
CA LEU A 138 -11.11 17.95 -5.55
C LEU A 138 -11.45 19.13 -4.64
N VAL A 139 -10.49 19.61 -3.85
CA VAL A 139 -10.69 20.79 -3.01
C VAL A 139 -11.10 21.99 -3.88
N ASP A 140 -10.39 22.23 -4.99
CA ASP A 140 -10.68 23.34 -5.92
C ASP A 140 -12.11 23.22 -6.52
N ILE A 141 -12.54 21.99 -6.84
CA ILE A 141 -13.91 21.69 -7.27
C ILE A 141 -14.92 21.99 -6.16
N LEU A 142 -14.65 21.58 -4.92
CA LEU A 142 -15.57 21.73 -3.80
C LEU A 142 -15.75 23.19 -3.38
N VAL A 143 -14.72 24.04 -3.52
CA VAL A 143 -14.82 25.48 -3.23
C VAL A 143 -15.40 26.30 -4.37
N SER A 144 -15.48 25.75 -5.59
CA SER A 144 -16.03 26.44 -6.76
C SER A 144 -17.49 26.88 -6.53
N THR A 145 -17.84 28.10 -6.90
CA THR A 145 -19.18 28.68 -6.69
C THR A 145 -20.09 28.56 -7.91
N THR A 146 -19.54 28.17 -9.06
CA THR A 146 -20.26 28.02 -10.33
C THR A 146 -19.93 26.71 -11.03
N LYS A 147 -20.86 26.20 -11.84
CA LYS A 147 -20.60 25.04 -12.71
C LYS A 147 -19.47 25.29 -13.70
N ASN A 148 -19.37 26.51 -14.23
CA ASN A 148 -18.33 26.85 -15.20
C ASN A 148 -16.92 26.73 -14.61
N GLN A 149 -16.72 27.15 -13.35
CA GLN A 149 -15.44 26.95 -12.65
C GLN A 149 -15.11 25.46 -12.52
N VAL A 150 -16.08 24.65 -12.11
CA VAL A 150 -15.91 23.19 -12.03
C VAL A 150 -15.52 22.62 -13.39
N PHE A 151 -16.22 22.97 -14.47
CA PHE A 151 -15.88 22.48 -15.81
C PHE A 151 -14.52 22.94 -16.33
N GLN A 152 -14.04 24.12 -15.93
CA GLN A 152 -12.70 24.61 -16.28
C GLN A 152 -11.57 23.84 -15.56
N LEU A 153 -11.86 23.24 -14.40
CA LEU A 153 -10.90 22.42 -13.65
C LEU A 153 -10.79 20.99 -14.19
N LEU A 154 -11.80 20.53 -14.93
CA LEU A 154 -11.90 19.16 -15.41
C LEU A 154 -11.21 19.00 -16.76
N THR A 155 -10.70 17.80 -17.00
CA THR A 155 -10.05 17.45 -18.26
C THR A 155 -11.09 17.16 -19.34
N PRO A 156 -10.72 17.27 -20.63
CA PRO A 156 -11.61 16.88 -21.72
C PRO A 156 -12.06 15.40 -21.70
N TYR A 157 -11.42 14.58 -20.86
CA TYR A 157 -11.67 13.14 -20.73
C TYR A 157 -12.35 12.75 -19.41
N ASP A 158 -12.75 13.72 -18.59
CA ASP A 158 -13.66 13.47 -17.48
C ASP A 158 -15.06 13.24 -18.08
N GLU A 159 -15.23 12.07 -18.69
CA GLU A 159 -16.45 11.64 -19.36
C GLU A 159 -17.58 11.45 -18.32
N LEU A 160 -18.80 11.86 -18.68
CA LEU A 160 -20.06 11.66 -17.96
C LEU A 160 -20.46 12.70 -16.90
N LEU A 161 -20.14 13.99 -17.11
CA LEU A 161 -20.79 15.03 -16.31
C LEU A 161 -22.11 15.44 -16.95
N ASP A 162 -23.20 15.05 -16.31
CA ASP A 162 -24.53 15.51 -16.67
C ASP A 162 -24.65 17.01 -16.39
N HIS A 163 -24.59 17.83 -17.45
CA HIS A 163 -24.70 19.28 -17.38
C HIS A 163 -26.04 19.77 -16.78
N GLN A 164 -27.07 18.90 -16.76
CA GLN A 164 -28.38 19.19 -16.19
C GLN A 164 -28.36 19.18 -14.66
N LYS A 165 -27.47 18.39 -14.02
CA LYS A 165 -27.34 18.33 -12.55
C LYS A 165 -27.00 19.67 -11.94
N SER A 166 -27.51 19.97 -10.76
CA SER A 166 -27.12 21.16 -9.98
C SER A 166 -25.63 21.14 -9.62
N LEU A 167 -25.07 22.30 -9.24
CA LEU A 167 -23.67 22.39 -8.81
C LEU A 167 -23.37 21.45 -7.63
N ASN A 168 -24.31 21.33 -6.69
CA ASN A 168 -24.13 20.47 -5.52
C ASN A 168 -24.14 18.99 -5.89
N GLU A 169 -25.05 18.57 -6.77
CA GLU A 169 -25.09 17.19 -7.27
C GLU A 169 -23.81 16.81 -8.01
N LEU A 170 -23.30 17.71 -8.85
CA LEU A 170 -22.01 17.51 -9.54
C LEU A 170 -20.85 17.36 -8.57
N LYS A 171 -20.79 18.18 -7.51
CA LYS A 171 -19.74 18.10 -6.49
C LYS A 171 -19.77 16.78 -5.73
N GLU A 172 -20.94 16.29 -5.34
CA GLU A 172 -21.07 15.03 -4.62
C GLU A 172 -20.73 13.81 -5.49
N GLU A 173 -21.11 13.83 -6.77
CA GLU A 173 -20.72 12.81 -7.73
C GLU A 173 -19.20 12.77 -7.94
N LEU A 174 -18.58 13.94 -8.16
CA LEU A 174 -17.13 14.05 -8.31
C LEU A 174 -16.41 13.60 -7.03
N LYS A 175 -16.88 14.01 -5.85
CA LYS A 175 -16.33 13.56 -4.57
C LYS A 175 -16.39 12.04 -4.42
N THR A 176 -17.51 11.42 -4.79
CA THR A 176 -17.68 9.97 -4.76
C THR A 176 -16.72 9.28 -5.73
N SER A 177 -16.57 9.82 -6.95
CA SER A 177 -15.63 9.33 -7.95
C SER A 177 -14.18 9.41 -7.46
N PHE A 178 -13.76 10.55 -6.91
CA PHE A 178 -12.41 10.75 -6.38
C PHE A 178 -12.13 9.86 -5.16
N LYS A 179 -13.12 9.66 -4.28
CA LYS A 179 -13.00 8.70 -3.17
C LYS A 179 -12.73 7.29 -3.72
N LYS A 180 -13.49 6.85 -4.71
CA LYS A 180 -13.30 5.53 -5.35
C LYS A 180 -11.93 5.43 -6.00
N ASP A 181 -11.53 6.46 -6.74
CA ASP A 181 -10.22 6.56 -7.40
C ASP A 181 -9.09 6.38 -6.38
N ILE A 182 -9.06 7.19 -5.33
CA ILE A 182 -8.01 7.15 -4.29
C ILE A 182 -7.98 5.82 -3.54
N THR A 183 -9.13 5.25 -3.21
CA THR A 183 -9.22 4.01 -2.41
C THR A 183 -8.90 2.75 -3.19
N THR A 184 -8.99 2.80 -4.52
CA THR A 184 -8.67 1.66 -5.40
C THR A 184 -7.36 1.83 -6.15
N TYR A 185 -6.72 2.99 -6.04
CA TYR A 185 -5.43 3.25 -6.68
C TYR A 185 -4.31 2.37 -6.09
N GLN A 186 -3.29 2.15 -6.90
CA GLN A 186 -2.12 1.35 -6.52
C GLN A 186 -1.32 1.98 -5.37
N HIS A 187 -0.51 1.16 -4.71
CA HIS A 187 0.31 1.57 -3.56
C HIS A 187 -0.49 2.18 -2.39
N PRO A 188 -1.44 1.42 -1.79
CA PRO A 188 -2.24 1.90 -0.65
C PRO A 188 -1.40 2.30 0.57
N SER A 189 -0.18 1.79 0.74
CA SER A 189 0.72 2.24 1.83
C SER A 189 1.07 3.72 1.72
N VAL A 190 1.14 4.27 0.51
CA VAL A 190 1.40 5.70 0.27
C VAL A 190 0.24 6.54 0.79
N TRP A 191 -1.00 6.13 0.48
CA TRP A 191 -2.18 6.83 0.98
C TRP A 191 -2.30 6.72 2.51
N HIS A 192 -2.09 5.52 3.05
CA HIS A 192 -2.06 5.30 4.50
C HIS A 192 -1.06 6.22 5.20
N ALA A 193 0.18 6.30 4.71
CA ALA A 193 1.20 7.19 5.26
C ALA A 193 0.85 8.68 5.11
N ILE A 194 0.22 9.09 4.01
CA ILE A 194 -0.28 10.46 3.86
C ILE A 194 -1.30 10.78 4.96
N LYS A 195 -2.27 9.89 5.18
CA LYS A 195 -3.33 10.08 6.18
C LYS A 195 -2.79 10.14 7.62
N VAL A 196 -1.84 9.29 7.96
CA VAL A 196 -1.35 9.17 9.35
C VAL A 196 -0.20 10.13 9.66
N VAL A 197 0.69 10.37 8.70
CA VAL A 197 1.93 11.12 8.90
C VAL A 197 1.88 12.48 8.19
N ALA A 198 1.69 12.48 6.86
CA ALA A 198 1.82 13.72 6.08
C ALA A 198 0.72 14.74 6.41
N SER A 199 -0.49 14.30 6.78
CA SER A 199 -1.60 15.14 7.24
C SER A 199 -1.24 15.99 8.47
N ARG A 200 -0.29 15.54 9.28
CA ARG A 200 0.15 16.20 10.52
C ARG A 200 1.43 17.00 10.34
N THR A 201 2.29 16.58 9.42
CA THR A 201 3.66 17.11 9.27
C THR A 201 3.84 18.02 8.06
N SER A 202 3.00 17.90 7.04
CA SER A 202 3.08 18.72 5.82
C SER A 202 2.01 19.82 5.82
N PRO A 203 2.39 21.11 5.78
CA PRO A 203 1.43 22.22 5.73
C PRO A 203 0.46 22.12 4.55
N LYS A 204 0.95 21.66 3.38
CA LYS A 204 0.13 21.50 2.18
C LYS A 204 -0.97 20.44 2.35
N TRP A 205 -0.61 19.29 2.93
CA TRP A 205 -1.60 18.25 3.23
C TRP A 205 -2.57 18.67 4.32
N LYS A 206 -2.08 19.39 5.34
CA LYS A 206 -2.93 19.94 6.39
C LYS A 206 -4.01 20.87 5.80
N THR A 207 -3.65 21.78 4.91
CA THR A 207 -4.61 22.64 4.21
C THR A 207 -5.68 21.88 3.43
N ILE A 208 -5.31 20.75 2.80
CA ILE A 208 -6.28 19.88 2.10
C ILE A 208 -7.23 19.22 3.10
N PHE A 209 -6.71 18.60 4.16
CA PHE A 209 -7.53 17.88 5.13
C PHE A 209 -8.35 18.80 6.05
N ASP A 210 -7.93 20.05 6.26
CA ASP A 210 -8.75 21.06 6.96
C ASP A 210 -10.02 21.40 6.16
N GLN A 211 -9.93 21.37 4.81
CA GLN A 211 -11.07 21.59 3.91
C GLN A 211 -11.88 20.33 3.64
N LEU A 212 -11.28 19.15 3.77
CA LEU A 212 -11.90 17.87 3.50
C LEU A 212 -11.54 16.81 4.57
N PRO A 213 -11.97 17.00 5.83
CA PRO A 213 -11.55 16.16 6.95
C PRO A 213 -12.00 14.70 6.82
N GLU A 214 -13.14 14.44 6.18
CA GLU A 214 -13.66 13.10 5.95
C GLU A 214 -12.75 12.24 5.05
N ALA A 215 -11.84 12.86 4.28
CA ALA A 215 -10.88 12.12 3.46
C ALA A 215 -9.86 11.34 4.27
N LEU A 216 -9.66 11.66 5.54
CA LEU A 216 -8.86 10.85 6.47
C LEU A 216 -9.47 9.46 6.72
N ASN A 217 -10.75 9.27 6.41
CA ASN A 217 -11.47 8.00 6.54
C ASN A 217 -11.73 7.32 5.19
N TRP A 218 -11.12 7.80 4.11
CA TRP A 218 -11.17 7.13 2.81
C TRP A 218 -10.15 6.00 2.74
#